data_AF-A0A7V5ASU8-F1
#
_entry.id   AF-A0A7V5ASU8-F1
#
_cell.length_a   1.000
_cell.length_b   1.000
_cell.length_c   1.000
_cell.angle_alpha   90.00
_cell.angle_beta   90.00
_cell.angle_gamma   90.00
#
_symmetry.space_group_name_H-M   'P 1'
#
loop_
_entity.id
_entity.type
_entity.pdbx_description
1 polymer ?
#
loop_
_entity_poly.entity_id
_entity_poly.type
_entity_poly.pdbx_seq_one_letter_code
_entity_poly.pdbx_strand_id
1 'polypeptide(L)' 'MIAMIIGWGELLVVLFVALLVFGATWIPKTAHRAGKAIHDFKEAISDVQKEMDKNAGDKKK' A
#
# COMPACT_ATOMS: atom_id res chain seq x y z
N MET A 1 -25.40 1.36 22.42
CA MET A 1 -25.40 -0.10 22.26
C MET A 1 -25.79 -0.60 20.84
N ILE A 2 -25.94 0.26 19.83
CA ILE A 2 -26.33 -0.16 18.45
C ILE A 2 -25.18 0.01 17.45
N ALA A 3 -24.30 1.02 17.64
CA ALA A 3 -23.19 1.30 16.74
C ALA A 3 -22.08 0.23 16.71
N MET A 4 -21.88 -0.54 17.79
CA MET A 4 -20.84 -1.59 17.82
C MET A 4 -21.16 -2.79 16.92
N ILE A 5 -22.43 -3.01 16.57
CA ILE A 5 -22.86 -4.13 15.71
C ILE A 5 -22.76 -3.73 14.22
N ILE A 6 -22.99 -2.44 13.91
CA ILE A 6 -23.02 -1.88 12.55
C ILE A 6 -21.62 -1.71 11.95
N GLY A 7 -20.58 -1.53 12.76
CA GLY A 7 -19.23 -1.27 12.22
C GLY A 7 -18.58 -2.48 11.54
N TRP A 8 -18.50 -3.61 12.23
CA TRP A 8 -17.71 -4.76 11.76
C TRP A 8 -18.55 -5.75 10.94
N GLY A 9 -19.84 -5.92 11.29
CA GLY A 9 -20.75 -6.83 10.59
C GLY A 9 -21.06 -6.37 9.16
N GLU A 10 -21.45 -5.10 8.98
CA GLU A 10 -21.71 -4.55 7.64
C GLU A 10 -20.46 -4.48 6.79
N LEU A 11 -19.31 -4.12 7.38
CA LEU A 11 -18.03 -4.12 6.65
C LEU A 11 -17.68 -5.52 6.13
N LEU A 12 -17.88 -6.56 6.95
CA LEU A 12 -17.69 -7.96 6.53
C LEU A 12 -18.66 -8.36 5.40
N VAL A 13 -19.92 -7.95 5.46
CA VAL A 13 -20.91 -8.24 4.40
C VAL A 13 -20.52 -7.54 3.09
N VAL A 14 -20.14 -6.26 3.14
CA VAL A 14 -19.67 -5.52 1.96
C VAL A 14 -18.41 -6.17 1.38
N LEU A 15 -17.46 -6.55 2.24
CA LEU A 15 -16.24 -7.23 1.82
C LEU A 15 -16.56 -8.60 1.20
N PHE A 16 -17.53 -9.33 1.74
CA PHE A 16 -17.98 -10.61 1.20
C PHE A 16 -18.60 -10.45 -0.18
N VAL A 17 -19.49 -9.47 -0.38
CA VAL A 17 -20.06 -9.17 -1.70
C VAL A 17 -18.98 -8.73 -2.68
N ALA A 18 -18.05 -7.86 -2.27
CA ALA A 18 -16.91 -7.49 -3.09
C ALA A 18 -16.05 -8.71 -3.47
N LEU A 19 -15.86 -9.66 -2.55
CA LEU A 19 -15.14 -10.90 -2.81
C LEU A 19 -15.87 -11.81 -3.78
N LEU A 20 -17.21 -11.82 -3.80
CA LEU A 20 -18.00 -12.56 -4.79
C LEU A 20 -17.90 -11.93 -6.18
N VAL A 21 -17.92 -10.60 -6.28
CA VAL A 21 -17.83 -9.87 -7.56
C VAL A 21 -16.42 -9.94 -8.15
N PHE A 22 -15.40 -9.67 -7.34
CA PHE A 22 -14.01 -9.63 -7.81
C PHE A 22 -13.33 -10.99 -7.72
N GLY A 23 -13.74 -11.87 -6.80
CA GLY A 23 -13.10 -13.15 -6.52
C GLY A 23 -12.00 -13.05 -5.46
N ALA A 24 -11.84 -14.12 -4.67
CA ALA A 24 -10.85 -14.19 -3.58
C ALA A 24 -9.39 -14.08 -4.03
N THR A 25 -9.10 -14.32 -5.30
CA THR A 25 -7.75 -14.29 -5.88
C THR A 25 -7.38 -12.95 -6.49
N TRP A 26 -8.35 -12.09 -6.80
CA TRP A 26 -8.12 -10.83 -7.52
C TRP A 26 -7.63 -9.71 -6.62
N ILE A 27 -8.22 -9.57 -5.43
CA ILE A 27 -7.79 -8.62 -4.41
C ILE A 27 -6.31 -8.86 -4.03
N PRO A 28 -5.87 -10.07 -3.62
CA PRO A 28 -4.47 -10.29 -3.26
C PRO A 28 -3.51 -10.17 -4.45
N LYS A 29 -3.90 -10.60 -5.65
CA LYS A 29 -3.05 -10.50 -6.85
C LYS A 29 -2.82 -9.05 -7.28
N THR A 30 -3.84 -8.21 -7.17
CA THR A 30 -3.75 -6.77 -7.47
C THR A 30 -3.02 -6.02 -6.36
N ALA A 31 -3.31 -6.33 -5.10
CA ALA A 31 -2.62 -5.77 -3.95
C ALA A 31 -1.11 -6.10 -3.96
N HIS A 32 -0.73 -7.31 -4.36
CA HIS A 32 0.68 -7.69 -4.47
C HIS A 32 1.41 -6.85 -5.54
N ARG A 33 0.78 -6.63 -6.70
CA ARG A 33 1.35 -5.78 -7.77
C ARG A 33 1.45 -4.31 -7.36
N ALA A 34 0.40 -3.77 -6.75
CA ALA A 34 0.39 -2.40 -6.24
C ALA A 34 1.40 -2.21 -5.11
N GLY A 35 1.47 -3.16 -4.18
CA GLY A 35 2.43 -3.17 -3.08
C GLY A 35 3.87 -3.23 -3.56
N LYS A 36 4.15 -4.06 -4.57
CA LYS A 36 5.46 -4.11 -5.21
C LYS A 36 5.81 -2.78 -5.90
N ALA A 37 4.88 -2.18 -6.62
CA ALA A 37 5.11 -0.87 -7.25
C ALA A 37 5.41 0.23 -6.21
N ILE A 38 4.69 0.25 -5.09
CA ILE A 38 4.95 1.20 -3.99
C ILE A 38 6.32 0.93 -3.34
N HIS A 39 6.70 -0.33 -3.16
CA HIS A 39 8.00 -0.72 -2.61
C HIS A 39 9.15 -0.27 -3.52
N ASP A 40 9.09 -0.63 -4.81
CA ASP A 40 10.09 -0.29 -5.81
C ASP A 40 10.20 1.25 -5.96
N PHE A 41 9.08 1.98 -5.90
CA PHE A 41 9.06 3.45 -5.91
C PHE A 41 9.74 4.07 -4.69
N LYS A 42 9.47 3.54 -3.49
CA LYS A 42 10.09 4.00 -2.25
C LYS A 42 11.60 3.76 -2.25
N GLU A 43 12.04 2.64 -2.82
CA GLU A 43 13.45 2.30 -2.93
C GLU A 43 14.19 3.25 -3.89
N ALA A 44 13.62 3.50 -5.07
CA ALA A 44 14.16 4.46 -6.03
C ALA A 44 14.29 5.87 -5.44
N ILE A 45 13.26 6.36 -4.72
CA ILE A 45 13.33 7.66 -4.04
C ILE A 45 14.42 7.68 -2.97
N SER A 46 14.53 6.60 -2.17
CA SER A 46 15.54 6.53 -1.11
C SER A 46 16.96 6.56 -1.68
N ASP A 47 17.19 5.97 -2.85
CA ASP A 47 18.50 5.95 -3.48
C ASP A 47 18.86 7.32 -4.05
N VAL A 48 17.90 7.98 -4.73
CA VAL A 48 18.05 9.37 -5.19
C VAL A 48 18.35 10.32 -4.02
N GLN A 49 17.68 10.16 -2.89
CA GLN A 49 17.93 10.99 -1.71
C GLN A 49 19.36 10.82 -1.17
N LYS A 50 19.85 9.57 -1.09
CA LYS A 50 21.23 9.29 -0.66
C LYS A 50 22.27 9.86 -1.63
N GLU A 51 22.03 9.79 -2.93
CA GLU A 51 22.88 10.37 -3.97
C GLU A 51 22.92 11.90 -3.89
N MET A 52 21.78 12.55 -3.60
CA MET A 52 21.71 14.00 -3.40
C MET A 52 22.46 14.43 -2.13
N ASP A 53 22.32 13.71 -1.02
CA ASP A 53 23.02 14.02 0.23
C ASP A 53 24.55 13.83 0.11
N LYS A 54 25.01 12.78 -0.59
CA LYS A 54 26.43 12.57 -0.88
C LYS A 54 27.02 13.69 -1.75
N ASN A 55 26.32 14.10 -2.81
CA ASN A 55 26.78 15.19 -3.68
C ASN A 55 26.72 16.57 -3.00
N ALA A 56 25.80 16.79 -2.06
CA ALA A 56 25.74 18.02 -1.27
C ALA A 56 26.87 18.09 -0.22
N GLY A 57 27.31 16.94 0.31
CA GLY A 57 28.40 16.85 1.28
C GLY A 57 29.81 17.12 0.71
N ASP A 58 30.00 16.92 -0.60
CA ASP A 58 31.31 17.08 -1.26
C ASP A 58 31.66 18.56 -1.59
N LYS A 59 30.68 19.47 -1.62
CA LYS A 59 30.92 20.91 -1.86
C LYS A 59 31.42 21.71 -0.64
N LYS A 60 31.77 21.06 0.47
CA LYS A 60 32.16 21.74 1.71
C LYS A 60 33.56 21.40 2.24
N LYS A 61 34.45 20.90 1.38
CA LYS A 61 35.88 20.76 1.69
C LYS A 61 36.74 21.62 0.78
#